data_AF-A0A4P5VGM6-F1
#
_entry.id   AF-A0A4P5VGM6-F1
#
_cell.length_a   1.000
_cell.length_b   1.000
_cell.length_c   1.000
_cell.angle_alpha   90.00
_cell.angle_beta   90.00
_cell.angle_gamma   90.00
#
_symmetry.space_group_name_H-M   'P 1'
#
loop_
_entity.id
_entity.type
_entity.pdbx_description
1 polymer ?
#
loop_
_entity_poly.entity_id
_entity_poly.type
_entity_poly.pdbx_seq_one_letter_code
_entity_poly.pdbx_strand_id
1 'polypeptide(L)'
;MRVAVLVALATRAVYSFIGFPGSPEQHLYLHHDGYPTGAAWRFATARRLNDDPAAFLQAFVVTQPGAEQLSAPQQAADAEYRYRVALVASTAAEVQVQLQVQCWRRLPGSSDWHPRCTRVALADFIQRFLPGALD
;
A
#
# COMPACT_ATOMS: atom_id res chain seq x y z
N MET A 1 18.84 27.39 13.81
CA MET A 1 17.85 26.80 12.89
C MET A 1 18.45 25.51 12.34
N ARG A 2 18.10 24.36 12.92
CA ARG A 2 18.60 23.05 12.45
C ARG A 2 17.68 22.59 11.33
N VAL A 3 18.20 22.53 10.11
CA VAL A 3 17.57 21.79 9.02
C VAL A 3 17.60 20.33 9.44
N ALA A 4 16.46 19.81 9.89
CA ALA A 4 16.28 18.37 10.01
C ALA A 4 16.29 17.84 8.58
N VAL A 5 17.43 17.31 8.14
CA VAL A 5 17.46 16.38 7.03
C VAL A 5 16.57 15.23 7.47
N LEU A 6 15.32 15.21 6.99
CA LEU A 6 14.52 14.00 6.95
C LEU A 6 15.34 13.04 6.09
N VAL A 7 16.15 12.22 6.75
CA VAL A 7 16.68 11.00 6.17
C VAL A 7 15.43 10.30 5.65
N ALA A 8 15.24 10.27 4.34
CA ALA A 8 14.22 9.44 3.72
C ALA A 8 14.48 8.04 4.25
N LEU A 9 13.68 7.61 5.22
CA LEU A 9 13.99 6.40 5.96
C LEU A 9 13.97 5.29 4.93
N ALA A 10 15.08 4.57 4.80
CA ALA A 10 15.31 3.45 3.88
C ALA A 10 14.45 2.22 4.23
N THR A 11 13.27 2.48 4.76
CA THR A 11 12.27 1.51 5.15
C THR A 11 11.58 1.02 3.90
N ARG A 12 11.74 -0.28 3.69
CA ARG A 12 11.36 -0.99 2.49
C ARG A 12 10.01 -1.64 2.68
N ALA A 13 9.21 -1.67 1.62
CA ALA A 13 7.88 -2.27 1.67
C ALA A 13 7.54 -3.05 0.41
N VAL A 14 6.77 -4.11 0.60
CA VAL A 14 6.10 -4.83 -0.49
C VAL A 14 4.61 -4.51 -0.47
N TYR A 15 4.06 -4.23 -1.64
CA TYR A 15 2.64 -4.01 -1.89
C TYR A 15 2.11 -5.14 -2.76
N SER A 16 1.14 -5.90 -2.25
CA SER A 16 0.51 -7.02 -2.97
C SER A 16 -0.91 -6.65 -3.34
N PHE A 17 -1.25 -6.74 -4.63
CA PHE A 17 -2.52 -6.34 -5.19
C PHE A 17 -3.30 -7.56 -5.68
N ILE A 18 -4.55 -7.68 -5.24
CA ILE A 18 -5.41 -8.82 -5.59
C ILE A 18 -6.82 -8.38 -5.97
N GLY A 19 -7.48 -9.16 -6.83
CA GLY A 19 -8.88 -8.94 -7.23
C GLY A 19 -9.09 -7.86 -8.29
N PHE A 20 -8.02 -7.33 -8.90
CA PHE A 20 -8.11 -6.31 -9.94
C PHE A 20 -8.46 -6.92 -11.31
N PRO A 21 -9.39 -6.34 -12.08
CA PRO A 21 -9.78 -6.87 -13.39
C PRO A 21 -8.60 -6.99 -14.35
N GLY A 22 -8.52 -8.12 -15.06
CA GLY A 22 -7.51 -8.35 -16.09
C GLY A 22 -6.07 -8.49 -15.58
N SER A 23 -5.84 -8.51 -14.26
CA SER A 23 -4.51 -8.62 -13.67
C SER A 23 -4.43 -9.81 -12.71
N PRO A 24 -3.42 -10.70 -12.83
CA PRO A 24 -3.10 -11.65 -11.77
C PRO A 24 -2.67 -10.90 -10.51
N GLU A 25 -2.46 -11.64 -9.41
CA GLU A 25 -1.84 -11.05 -8.21
C GLU A 25 -0.49 -10.41 -8.57
N GLN A 26 -0.31 -9.14 -8.16
CA GLN A 26 0.91 -8.38 -8.43
C GLN A 26 1.59 -7.97 -7.14
N HIS A 27 2.92 -8.06 -7.12
CA HIS A 27 3.74 -7.68 -5.98
C HIS A 27 4.73 -6.60 -6.42
N LEU A 28 4.69 -5.47 -5.74
CA LEU A 28 5.57 -4.32 -6.00
C LEU A 28 6.44 -4.06 -4.80
N TYR A 29 7.73 -3.91 -5.02
CA TYR A 29 8.73 -3.61 -4.02
C TYR A 29 9.22 -2.17 -4.13
N LEU A 30 9.25 -1.46 -3.00
CA LEU A 30 9.70 -0.08 -2.91
C LEU A 30 10.75 0.06 -1.81
N HIS A 31 11.84 0.75 -2.15
CA HIS A 31 13.04 0.87 -1.30
C HIS A 31 12.94 1.94 -0.20
N HIS A 32 11.93 2.81 -0.27
CA HIS A 32 11.79 3.97 0.60
C HIS A 32 10.34 4.19 1.06
N ASP A 33 10.19 4.89 2.19
CA ASP A 33 8.89 5.31 2.74
C ASP A 33 7.90 4.16 2.97
N GLY A 34 8.41 2.98 3.34
CA GLY A 34 7.59 1.80 3.61
C GLY A 34 6.76 1.89 4.89
N TYR A 35 6.94 2.92 5.73
CA TYR A 35 6.08 3.16 6.90
C TYR A 35 4.62 3.42 6.50
N PRO A 36 3.65 3.17 7.40
CA PRO A 36 2.23 3.37 7.09
C PRO A 36 1.87 4.77 6.57
N THR A 37 2.54 5.81 7.05
CA THR A 37 2.36 7.19 6.54
C THR A 37 2.84 7.34 5.09
N GLY A 38 3.98 6.75 4.75
CA GLY A 38 4.48 6.75 3.36
C GLY A 38 3.60 5.92 2.43
N ALA A 39 3.14 4.75 2.88
CA ALA A 39 2.14 3.97 2.16
C ALA A 39 0.83 4.75 1.95
N ALA A 40 0.33 5.44 2.96
CA ALA A 40 -0.87 6.28 2.87
C ALA A 40 -0.70 7.41 1.85
N TRP A 41 0.47 8.06 1.80
CA TRP A 41 0.79 9.05 0.78
C TRP A 41 0.75 8.45 -0.64
N ARG A 42 1.38 7.28 -0.85
CA ARG A 42 1.35 6.59 -2.16
C ARG A 42 -0.07 6.22 -2.58
N PHE A 43 -0.87 5.72 -1.65
CA PHE A 43 -2.28 5.40 -1.91
C PHE A 43 -3.12 6.64 -2.24
N ALA A 44 -2.95 7.74 -1.50
CA ALA A 44 -3.64 8.99 -1.78
C ALA A 44 -3.25 9.52 -3.17
N THR A 45 -1.97 9.49 -3.52
CA THR A 45 -1.47 9.91 -4.85
C THR A 45 -2.08 9.06 -5.97
N ALA A 46 -2.13 7.74 -5.82
CA ALA A 46 -2.77 6.84 -6.80
C ALA A 46 -4.27 7.14 -6.94
N ARG A 47 -4.99 7.37 -5.83
CA ARG A 47 -6.42 7.75 -5.87
C ARG A 47 -6.68 9.10 -6.53
N ARG A 48 -5.77 10.08 -6.37
CA ARG A 48 -5.90 11.38 -7.03
C ARG A 48 -5.67 11.29 -8.54
N LEU A 49 -4.85 10.34 -8.98
CA LEU A 49 -4.66 10.07 -10.40
C LEU A 49 -5.91 9.41 -11.01
N ASN A 50 -6.53 8.48 -10.29
CA ASN A 50 -7.79 7.85 -10.71
C ASN A 50 -8.59 7.39 -9.47
N ASP A 51 -9.83 7.84 -9.35
CA ASP A 51 -10.70 7.54 -8.22
C ASP A 51 -11.49 6.24 -8.38
N ASP A 52 -11.51 5.63 -9.58
CA ASP A 52 -12.10 4.33 -9.84
C ASP A 52 -11.33 3.22 -9.09
N PRO A 53 -11.98 2.51 -8.15
CA PRO A 53 -11.37 1.39 -7.44
C PRO A 53 -10.79 0.30 -8.35
N ALA A 54 -11.43 0.03 -9.50
CA ALA A 54 -10.98 -1.01 -10.43
C ALA A 54 -9.67 -0.63 -11.15
N ALA A 55 -9.43 0.66 -11.36
CA ALA A 55 -8.23 1.19 -12.00
C ALA A 55 -7.07 1.46 -11.01
N PHE A 56 -7.29 1.28 -9.70
CA PHE A 56 -6.32 1.70 -8.68
C PHE A 56 -4.94 1.04 -8.82
N LEU A 57 -4.85 -0.25 -9.19
CA LEU A 57 -3.56 -0.91 -9.43
C LEU A 57 -2.77 -0.21 -10.54
N GLN A 58 -3.42 0.09 -11.66
CA GLN A 58 -2.78 0.81 -12.77
C GLN A 58 -2.31 2.20 -12.32
N ALA A 59 -3.16 2.94 -11.61
CA ALA A 59 -2.81 4.25 -11.08
C ALA A 59 -1.65 4.18 -10.06
N PHE A 60 -1.61 3.14 -9.23
CA PHE A 60 -0.52 2.91 -8.31
C PHE A 60 0.79 2.67 -9.07
N VAL A 61 0.81 1.76 -10.05
CA VAL A 61 2.02 1.50 -10.86
C VAL A 61 2.53 2.78 -11.54
N VAL A 62 1.63 3.56 -12.16
CA VAL A 62 2.00 4.82 -12.83
C VAL A 62 2.62 5.83 -11.86
N THR A 63 2.08 5.95 -10.65
CA THR A 63 2.59 6.89 -9.65
C THR A 63 3.86 6.41 -8.95
N GLN A 64 4.25 5.14 -9.13
CA GLN A 64 5.43 4.53 -8.49
C GLN A 64 6.45 4.03 -9.53
N PRO A 65 7.11 4.92 -10.32
CA PRO A 65 8.03 4.50 -11.39
C PRO A 65 9.28 3.75 -10.91
N GLY A 66 9.62 3.86 -9.63
CA GLY A 66 10.72 3.12 -8.99
C GLY A 66 10.30 1.81 -8.31
N ALA A 67 9.06 1.35 -8.52
CA ALA A 67 8.60 0.08 -7.97
C ALA A 67 9.17 -1.09 -8.76
N GLU A 68 9.74 -2.06 -8.07
CA GLU A 68 10.23 -3.30 -8.67
C GLU A 68 9.14 -4.37 -8.64
N GLN A 69 8.92 -5.05 -9.76
CA GLN A 69 7.98 -6.17 -9.82
C GLN A 69 8.61 -7.42 -9.18
N LEU A 70 7.88 -8.05 -8.27
CA LEU A 70 8.24 -9.36 -7.69
C LEU A 70 7.29 -10.44 -8.20
N SER A 71 7.79 -11.67 -8.32
CA SER A 71 6.96 -12.87 -8.52
C SER A 71 6.29 -13.35 -7.23
N ALA A 72 6.87 -13.00 -6.06
CA ALA A 72 6.31 -13.32 -4.75
C ALA A 72 6.80 -12.33 -3.68
N PRO A 73 6.02 -12.04 -2.63
CA PRO A 73 6.39 -11.06 -1.61
C PRO A 73 7.58 -11.49 -0.75
N GLN A 74 7.93 -12.78 -0.76
CA GLN A 74 9.09 -13.35 -0.07
C GLN A 74 10.43 -12.98 -0.73
N GLN A 75 10.44 -12.57 -2.00
CA GLN A 75 11.68 -12.19 -2.70
C GLN A 75 12.34 -10.95 -2.08
N ALA A 76 11.56 -10.00 -1.57
CA ALA A 76 12.08 -8.87 -0.79
C ALA A 76 12.26 -9.28 0.68
N ALA A 77 13.31 -10.06 0.92
CA ALA A 77 13.67 -10.54 2.26
C ALA A 77 14.13 -9.43 3.20
N ASP A 78 14.41 -8.23 2.70
CA ASP A 78 14.78 -7.02 3.44
C ASP A 78 13.60 -6.07 3.70
N ALA A 79 12.39 -6.41 3.22
CA ALA A 79 11.19 -5.61 3.49
C ALA A 79 10.86 -5.56 4.99
N GLU A 80 10.56 -4.36 5.49
CA GLU A 80 10.16 -4.14 6.88
C GLU A 80 8.64 -4.09 7.03
N TYR A 81 7.95 -3.73 5.94
CA TYR A 81 6.49 -3.65 5.86
C TYR A 81 5.94 -4.44 4.68
N ARG A 82 4.72 -4.94 4.87
CA ARG A 82 3.92 -5.53 3.81
C ARG A 82 2.54 -4.92 3.82
N TYR A 83 2.05 -4.60 2.64
CA TYR A 83 0.70 -4.12 2.41
C TYR A 83 0.00 -5.07 1.46
N ARG A 84 -1.21 -5.48 1.79
CA ARG A 84 -2.11 -6.16 0.84
C ARG A 84 -3.25 -5.23 0.52
N VAL A 85 -3.41 -4.92 -0.75
CA VAL A 85 -4.51 -4.11 -1.28
C VAL A 85 -5.42 -5.03 -2.08
N ALA A 86 -6.69 -5.12 -1.67
CA ALA A 86 -7.67 -5.95 -2.32
C ALA A 86 -8.82 -5.11 -2.86
N LEU A 87 -9.18 -5.34 -4.12
CA LEU A 87 -10.48 -4.92 -4.65
C LEU A 87 -11.51 -5.98 -4.25
N VAL A 88 -12.54 -5.58 -3.51
CA VAL A 88 -13.59 -6.48 -3.06
C VAL A 88 -14.97 -5.94 -3.43
N ALA A 89 -15.86 -6.84 -3.84
CA ALA A 89 -17.28 -6.50 -4.02
C ALA A 89 -17.96 -6.41 -2.65
N SER A 90 -18.71 -5.34 -2.41
CA SER A 90 -19.63 -5.22 -1.29
C SER A 90 -20.87 -6.07 -1.55
N THR A 91 -21.38 -6.74 -0.51
CA THR A 91 -22.60 -7.55 -0.57
C THR A 91 -23.88 -6.73 -0.32
N ALA A 92 -23.79 -5.40 -0.31
CA ALA A 92 -24.95 -4.51 -0.15
C ALA A 92 -25.85 -4.54 -1.40
N ALA A 93 -27.08 -4.03 -1.25
CA ALA A 93 -28.14 -4.03 -2.28
C ALA A 93 -27.71 -3.41 -3.63
N GLU A 94 -26.62 -2.65 -3.64
CA GLU A 94 -25.87 -2.25 -4.83
C GLU A 94 -24.45 -2.81 -4.72
N VAL A 95 -23.98 -3.51 -5.76
CA VAL A 95 -22.61 -4.06 -5.82
C VAL A 95 -21.63 -2.89 -5.98
N GLN A 96 -21.20 -2.32 -4.86
CA GLN A 96 -20.11 -1.36 -4.82
C GLN A 96 -18.78 -2.08 -4.65
N VAL A 97 -17.83 -1.81 -5.54
CA VAL A 97 -16.45 -2.27 -5.38
C VAL A 97 -15.70 -1.31 -4.46
N GLN A 98 -14.93 -1.86 -3.51
CA GLN A 98 -14.16 -1.07 -2.56
C GLN A 98 -12.74 -1.63 -2.40
N LEU A 99 -11.82 -0.73 -2.08
CA LEU A 99 -10.43 -1.09 -1.80
C LEU A 99 -10.25 -1.34 -0.30
N GLN A 100 -9.64 -2.45 0.04
CA GLN A 100 -9.27 -2.81 1.40
C GLN A 100 -7.77 -2.99 1.56
N VAL A 101 -7.24 -2.52 2.69
CA VAL A 101 -5.82 -2.62 3.03
C VAL A 101 -5.63 -3.47 4.26
N GLN A 102 -4.61 -4.33 4.22
CA GLN A 102 -4.02 -4.98 5.38
C GLN A 102 -2.55 -4.60 5.45
N CYS A 103 -2.01 -4.41 6.65
CA CYS A 103 -0.62 -4.02 6.85
C CYS A 103 0.03 -4.92 7.90
N TRP A 104 1.24 -5.38 7.60
CA TRP A 104 2.10 -6.10 8.52
C TRP A 104 3.45 -5.38 8.63
N ARG A 105 4.07 -5.54 9.80
CA ARG A 105 5.44 -5.11 10.05
C ARG A 105 6.26 -6.31 10.51
N ARG A 106 7.50 -6.38 10.06
CA ARG A 106 8.52 -7.26 10.63
C ARG A 106 9.31 -6.50 11.70
N LEU A 107 9.48 -7.12 12.87
CA LEU A 107 10.27 -6.51 13.95
C LEU A 107 11.77 -6.72 13.68
N PRO A 108 12.64 -5.76 14.05
CA PRO A 108 14.08 -5.94 13.95
C PRO A 108 14.52 -7.23 14.67
N GLY A 109 15.30 -8.07 13.99
CA GLY A 109 15.78 -9.35 14.52
C GLY A 109 14.75 -10.49 14.52
N SER A 110 13.53 -10.28 14.03
CA SER A 110 12.52 -11.32 13.88
C SER A 110 12.28 -11.67 12.41
N SER A 111 11.97 -12.93 12.13
CA SER A 111 11.44 -13.37 10.82
C SER A 111 9.92 -13.21 10.72
N ASP A 112 9.25 -12.93 11.84
CA ASP A 112 7.80 -12.99 11.96
C ASP A 112 7.13 -11.69 11.50
N TRP A 113 5.96 -11.86 10.89
CA TRP A 113 5.12 -10.75 10.44
C TRP A 113 4.02 -10.47 11.44
N HIS A 114 4.05 -9.28 12.03
CA HIS A 114 3.05 -8.84 13.00
C HIS A 114 2.02 -7.94 12.32
N PRO A 115 0.71 -8.20 12.47
CA PRO A 115 -0.32 -7.34 11.93
C PRO A 115 -0.24 -5.95 12.58
N ARG A 116 -0.20 -4.90 11.75
CA ARG A 116 -0.20 -3.50 12.16
C ARG A 116 -1.55 -2.83 11.94
N CYS A 117 -2.26 -3.23 10.88
CA CYS A 117 -3.69 -2.98 10.75
C CYS A 117 -4.38 -4.23 10.22
N THR A 118 -5.59 -4.47 10.71
CA THR A 118 -6.51 -5.45 10.13
C THR A 118 -7.04 -4.92 8.80
N ARG A 119 -7.88 -5.71 8.14
CA ARG A 119 -8.55 -5.33 6.90
C ARG A 119 -9.42 -4.10 7.16
N VAL A 120 -9.04 -2.97 6.58
CA VAL A 120 -9.73 -1.67 6.67
C VAL A 120 -9.97 -1.10 5.29
N ALA A 121 -10.94 -0.20 5.12
CA ALA A 121 -11.11 0.51 3.85
C ALA A 121 -9.87 1.36 3.55
N LEU A 122 -9.52 1.51 2.26
CA LEU A 122 -8.38 2.32 1.83
C LEU A 122 -8.50 3.77 2.31
N ALA A 123 -9.71 4.33 2.26
CA ALA A 123 -9.97 5.69 2.73
C ALA A 123 -9.65 5.84 4.24
N ASP A 124 -10.11 4.89 5.06
CA ASP A 124 -9.82 4.87 6.49
C ASP A 124 -8.33 4.70 6.79
N PHE A 125 -7.64 3.87 6.00
CA PHE A 125 -6.20 3.71 6.10
C PHE A 125 -5.49 5.04 5.83
N ILE A 126 -5.85 5.72 4.75
CA ILE A 126 -5.25 7.02 4.38
C ILE A 126 -5.55 8.04 5.48
N GLN A 127 -6.80 8.19 5.90
CA GLN A 127 -7.18 9.15 6.93
C GLN A 127 -6.47 8.90 8.27
N ARG A 128 -6.26 7.64 8.64
CA ARG A 128 -5.56 7.27 9.87
C ARG A 128 -4.08 7.65 9.87
N PHE A 129 -3.38 7.44 8.74
CA PHE A 129 -1.93 7.54 8.67
C PHE A 129 -1.43 8.81 7.95
N LEU A 130 -2.32 9.50 7.25
CA LEU A 130 -2.09 10.77 6.57
C LEU A 130 -3.40 11.59 6.55
N PRO A 131 -3.81 12.17 7.70
CA PRO A 131 -5.04 12.96 7.79
C PRO A 131 -5.05 14.14 6.82
N GLY A 132 -6.19 14.42 6.19
CA GLY A 132 -6.36 15.54 5.25
C GLY A 132 -5.82 15.29 3.84
N ALA A 133 -5.40 14.06 3.53
CA ALA A 133 -4.89 13.72 2.20
C ALA A 133 -5.97 13.38 1.17
N LEU A 134 -7.22 13.27 1.58
CA LEU A 134 -8.38 12.97 0.74
C LEU A 134 -9.30 14.18 0.53
N ASP A 135 -8.98 15.32 1.16
CA ASP A 135 -9.70 16.58 0.99
C ASP A 135 -9.31 17.31 -0.30
#